data_AF-K5X2Q0-F1
#
_entry.id   AF-K5X2Q0-F1
#
_cell.length_a   1.000
_cell.length_b   1.000
_cell.length_c   1.000
_cell.angle_alpha   90.00
_cell.angle_beta   90.00
_cell.angle_gamma   90.00
#
_symmetry.space_group_name_H-M   'P 1'
#
loop_
_entity.id
_entity.type
_entity.pdbx_description
1 polymer ?
#
loop_
_entity_poly.entity_id
_entity_poly.type
_entity_poly.pdbx_seq_one_letter_code
_entity_poly.pdbx_strand_id
1 'polypeptide(L)'
;MAKAFGETVAPTDAIRSILGSYPFSIGLLREIISNSDDARASHQIFVLDRRTHSNTAVYHTHLADKQGPALLAYNDEIIHDEDWTALRKIHDSSKKTDTSKIGKYGVGFRASYHVTDTPNILSGPNLVILDPQHDFTESGGIQLNIEKEWETYRDHLTTFESLFPSTDWGKAFQGTIFRLPLRTTESRISNEIVTPETISNLLNDFVR
;
A
#
# COMPACT_ATOMS: atom_id res chain seq x y z
N MET A 1 -32.75 -17.75 -21.65
CA MET A 1 -32.08 -16.62 -20.97
C MET A 1 -30.65 -16.58 -21.48
N ALA A 2 -30.22 -15.46 -22.06
CA ALA A 2 -28.82 -15.30 -22.48
C ALA A 2 -27.96 -15.07 -21.24
N LYS A 3 -26.89 -15.86 -21.08
CA LYS A 3 -25.91 -15.71 -20.00
C LYS A 3 -24.81 -14.78 -20.53
N ALA A 4 -24.39 -13.81 -19.73
CA ALA A 4 -23.26 -12.97 -20.08
C ALA A 4 -22.01 -13.84 -20.30
N PHE A 5 -21.30 -13.60 -21.39
CA PHE A 5 -20.07 -14.28 -21.76
C PHE A 5 -19.05 -13.22 -22.17
N GLY A 6 -17.91 -13.19 -21.48
CA GLY A 6 -16.84 -12.23 -21.70
C GLY A 6 -15.58 -12.66 -20.96
N GLU A 7 -14.43 -12.28 -21.50
CA GLU A 7 -13.12 -12.54 -20.87
C GLU A 7 -12.96 -11.70 -19.61
N THR A 8 -12.46 -12.31 -18.53
CA THR A 8 -12.09 -11.62 -17.28
C THR A 8 -10.58 -11.63 -17.14
N VAL A 9 -10.00 -10.54 -16.63
CA VAL A 9 -8.57 -10.46 -16.30
C VAL A 9 -8.46 -10.42 -14.78
N ALA A 10 -7.62 -11.28 -14.20
CA ALA A 10 -7.39 -11.25 -12.76
C ALA A 10 -6.66 -9.96 -12.37
N PRO A 11 -6.98 -9.31 -11.24
CA PRO A 11 -6.26 -8.12 -10.77
C PRO A 11 -4.74 -8.34 -10.69
N THR A 12 -4.32 -9.53 -10.29
CA THR A 12 -2.91 -9.93 -10.21
C THR A 12 -2.21 -9.91 -11.56
N ASP A 13 -2.87 -10.34 -12.64
CA ASP A 13 -2.29 -10.36 -13.99
C ASP A 13 -2.14 -8.92 -14.52
N ALA A 14 -3.12 -8.06 -14.24
CA ALA A 14 -3.05 -6.65 -14.61
C ALA A 14 -1.90 -5.93 -13.87
N ILE A 15 -1.74 -6.17 -12.57
CA ILE A 15 -0.62 -5.62 -11.79
C ILE A 15 0.70 -6.14 -12.34
N ARG A 16 0.84 -7.46 -12.53
CA ARG A 16 2.05 -8.09 -13.06
C ARG A 16 2.45 -7.52 -14.42
N SER A 17 1.49 -7.29 -15.32
CA SER A 17 1.75 -6.66 -16.62
C SER A 17 2.29 -5.24 -16.49
N ILE A 18 1.82 -4.48 -15.50
CA ILE A 18 2.30 -3.11 -15.23
C ILE A 18 3.71 -3.15 -14.66
N LEU A 19 3.99 -4.06 -13.71
CA LEU A 19 5.35 -4.25 -13.17
C LEU A 19 6.36 -4.62 -14.26
N GLY A 20 5.96 -5.45 -15.23
CA GLY A 20 6.81 -5.81 -16.36
C GLY A 20 7.10 -4.64 -17.32
N SER A 21 6.23 -3.63 -17.36
CA SER A 21 6.37 -2.45 -18.23
C SER A 21 7.05 -1.26 -17.53
N TYR A 22 7.06 -1.26 -16.19
CA TYR A 22 7.59 -0.17 -15.37
C TYR A 22 8.66 -0.73 -14.43
N PRO A 23 9.96 -0.65 -14.76
CA PRO A 23 11.02 -1.25 -13.96
C PRO A 23 11.07 -0.72 -12.52
N PHE A 24 11.42 -1.59 -11.58
CA PHE A 24 11.67 -1.19 -10.21
C PHE A 24 12.88 -0.27 -10.13
N SER A 25 12.67 0.98 -9.74
CA SER A 25 13.67 2.04 -9.78
C SER A 25 13.29 3.19 -8.85
N ILE A 26 14.14 4.23 -8.77
CA ILE A 26 13.83 5.49 -8.08
C ILE A 26 12.53 6.15 -8.57
N GLY A 27 12.00 5.73 -9.73
CA GLY A 27 10.67 6.10 -10.21
C GLY A 27 9.59 5.87 -9.16
N LEU A 28 9.64 4.77 -8.39
CA LEU A 28 8.68 4.52 -7.29
C LEU A 28 8.63 5.70 -6.31
N LEU A 29 9.79 6.20 -5.87
CA LEU A 29 9.86 7.28 -4.89
C LEU A 29 9.36 8.61 -5.50
N ARG A 30 9.64 8.85 -6.78
CA ARG A 30 9.13 10.02 -7.51
C ARG A 30 7.61 10.00 -7.66
N GLU A 31 7.02 8.84 -7.93
CA GLU A 31 5.57 8.67 -7.99
C GLU A 31 4.93 8.96 -6.62
N ILE A 32 5.54 8.50 -5.53
CA ILE A 32 5.06 8.80 -4.17
C ILE A 32 5.17 10.30 -3.88
N ILE A 33 6.26 10.96 -4.26
CA ILE A 33 6.39 12.42 -4.13
C ILE A 33 5.31 13.14 -4.94
N SER A 34 5.07 12.71 -6.19
CA SER A 34 4.02 13.30 -7.02
C SER A 34 2.65 13.20 -6.35
N ASN A 35 2.33 12.06 -5.71
CA ASN A 35 1.08 11.91 -4.96
C ASN A 35 0.98 12.90 -3.79
N SER A 36 2.09 13.14 -3.09
CA SER A 36 2.17 14.09 -1.99
C SER A 36 2.05 15.53 -2.46
N ASP A 37 2.72 15.90 -3.56
CA ASP A 37 2.56 17.20 -4.22
C ASP A 37 1.11 17.43 -4.66
N ASP A 38 0.48 16.39 -5.21
CA ASP A 38 -0.90 16.39 -5.67
C ASP A 38 -1.93 16.54 -4.54
N ALA A 39 -1.59 16.02 -3.36
CA ALA A 39 -2.31 16.23 -2.10
C ALA A 39 -2.01 17.59 -1.45
N ARG A 40 -1.01 18.33 -1.97
CA ARG A 40 -0.49 19.60 -1.45
C ARG A 40 0.26 19.48 -0.11
N ALA A 41 0.87 18.33 0.13
CA ALA A 41 1.73 18.11 1.28
C ALA A 41 2.94 19.06 1.26
N SER A 42 3.34 19.52 2.44
CA SER A 42 4.57 20.30 2.60
C SER A 42 5.78 19.40 2.84
N HIS A 43 5.56 18.17 3.29
CA HIS A 43 6.61 17.23 3.64
C HIS A 43 6.36 15.83 3.07
N GLN A 44 7.42 15.21 2.56
CA GLN A 44 7.48 13.78 2.26
C GLN A 44 8.67 13.18 3.00
N ILE A 45 8.40 12.17 3.84
CA ILE A 45 9.43 11.44 4.59
C ILE A 45 9.41 9.98 4.13
N PHE A 46 10.57 9.43 3.82
CA PHE A 46 10.74 8.00 3.55
C PHE A 46 11.50 7.36 4.71
N VAL A 47 11.00 6.23 5.20
CA VAL A 47 11.63 5.46 6.28
C VAL A 47 11.78 4.01 5.84
N LEU A 48 13.00 3.49 5.87
CA LEU A 48 13.23 2.05 5.86
C LEU A 48 13.07 1.53 7.29
N ASP A 49 11.91 0.95 7.59
CA ASP A 49 11.70 0.26 8.85
C ASP A 49 12.27 -1.16 8.75
N ARG A 50 13.30 -1.45 9.56
CA ARG A 50 13.94 -2.78 9.63
C ARG A 50 13.37 -3.66 10.75
N ARG A 51 12.40 -3.16 11.52
CA ARG A 51 11.84 -3.87 12.68
C ARG A 51 10.96 -5.04 12.23
N THR A 52 10.75 -5.97 13.15
CA THR A 52 9.74 -7.02 13.06
C THR A 52 8.83 -6.89 14.26
N HIS A 53 7.53 -6.96 14.00
CA HIS A 53 6.49 -6.66 14.98
C HIS A 53 5.73 -7.93 15.38
N SER A 54 4.98 -7.85 16.48
CA SER A 54 4.08 -8.94 16.88
C SER A 54 3.02 -9.17 15.80
N ASN A 55 2.50 -10.39 15.70
CA ASN A 55 1.52 -10.80 14.69
C ASN A 55 0.31 -11.54 15.28
N THR A 56 0.04 -11.30 16.56
CA THR A 56 -1.05 -11.93 17.31
C THR A 56 -2.37 -11.18 17.11
N ALA A 57 -2.35 -9.85 17.25
CA ALA A 57 -3.51 -8.97 17.16
C ALA A 57 -3.61 -8.29 15.78
N VAL A 58 -3.64 -9.11 14.73
CA VAL A 58 -3.77 -8.68 13.33
C VAL A 58 -5.14 -9.08 12.76
N TYR A 59 -5.61 -8.33 11.76
CA TYR A 59 -6.91 -8.57 11.11
C TYR A 59 -7.09 -10.00 10.57
N HIS A 60 -6.04 -10.59 10.00
CA HIS A 60 -6.09 -11.94 9.42
C HIS A 60 -4.72 -12.62 9.49
N THR A 61 -4.69 -13.96 9.58
CA THR A 61 -3.45 -14.75 9.68
C THR A 61 -2.52 -14.60 8.47
N HIS A 62 -3.06 -14.39 7.27
CA HIS A 62 -2.30 -14.04 6.06
C HIS A 62 -1.52 -12.71 6.13
N LEU A 63 -1.75 -11.89 7.17
CA LEU A 63 -0.99 -10.66 7.41
C LEU A 63 0.15 -10.86 8.42
N ALA A 64 0.33 -12.06 8.96
CA ALA A 64 1.28 -12.33 10.02
C ALA A 64 2.75 -12.22 9.55
N ASP A 65 3.04 -12.65 8.32
CA ASP A 65 4.34 -12.49 7.67
C ASP A 65 4.57 -11.06 7.14
N LYS A 66 3.52 -10.22 7.12
CA LYS A 66 3.57 -8.81 6.69
C LYS A 66 3.89 -7.85 7.84
N GLN A 67 4.17 -8.35 9.05
CA GLN A 67 4.61 -7.59 10.23
C GLN A 67 6.14 -7.37 10.28
N GLY A 68 6.86 -7.73 9.21
CA GLY A 68 8.30 -7.55 9.09
C GLY A 68 8.73 -6.16 8.57
N PRO A 69 9.98 -6.07 8.07
CA PRO A 69 10.53 -4.85 7.48
C PRO A 69 9.63 -4.25 6.39
N ALA A 70 9.66 -2.93 6.26
CA ALA A 70 8.83 -2.19 5.32
C ALA A 70 9.47 -0.89 4.84
N LEU A 71 9.07 -0.43 3.66
CA LEU A 71 9.22 0.97 3.27
C LEU A 71 8.00 1.75 3.75
N LEU A 72 8.21 2.77 4.57
CA LEU A 72 7.18 3.73 4.96
C LEU A 72 7.37 5.03 4.17
N ALA A 73 6.28 5.61 3.72
CA ALA A 73 6.25 6.92 3.10
C ALA A 73 5.18 7.78 3.77
N TYR A 74 5.61 8.82 4.49
CA TYR A 74 4.75 9.74 5.22
C TYR A 74 4.62 11.08 4.50
N ASN A 75 3.41 11.63 4.49
CA ASN A 75 3.17 13.04 4.20
C ASN A 75 2.19 13.66 5.20
N ASP A 76 2.22 14.99 5.28
CA ASP A 76 1.47 15.78 6.26
C ASP A 76 0.03 16.12 5.84
N GLU A 77 -0.49 15.48 4.79
CA GLU A 77 -1.87 15.64 4.30
C GLU A 77 -2.73 14.40 4.57
N ILE A 78 -4.04 14.61 4.70
CA ILE A 78 -5.00 13.53 4.91
C ILE A 78 -5.71 13.15 3.61
N ILE A 79 -5.94 11.86 3.41
CA ILE A 79 -6.81 11.37 2.32
C ILE A 79 -8.26 11.64 2.68
N HIS A 80 -8.95 12.40 1.82
CA HIS A 80 -10.38 12.69 1.94
C HIS A 80 -11.24 11.58 1.30
N ASP A 81 -12.53 11.54 1.66
CA ASP A 81 -13.48 10.49 1.22
C ASP A 81 -13.58 10.32 -0.31
N GLU A 82 -13.43 11.43 -1.05
CA GLU A 82 -13.41 11.44 -2.51
C GLU A 82 -12.19 10.69 -3.06
N ASP A 83 -11.01 10.88 -2.46
CA ASP A 83 -9.76 10.23 -2.84
C ASP A 83 -9.74 8.76 -2.42
N TRP A 84 -10.34 8.40 -1.28
CA TRP A 84 -10.55 6.99 -0.92
C TRP A 84 -11.39 6.25 -1.97
N THR A 85 -12.42 6.91 -2.49
CA THR A 85 -13.24 6.37 -3.57
C THR A 85 -12.44 6.20 -4.86
N ALA A 86 -11.55 7.14 -5.17
CA ALA A 86 -10.66 7.04 -6.32
C ALA A 86 -9.66 5.88 -6.19
N LEU A 87 -9.06 5.70 -5.01
CA LEU A 87 -8.14 4.59 -4.70
C LEU A 87 -8.81 3.22 -4.89
N ARG A 88 -10.06 3.08 -4.44
CA ARG A 88 -10.86 1.85 -4.65
C ARG A 88 -11.12 1.61 -6.15
N LYS A 89 -11.48 2.64 -6.91
CA LYS A 89 -11.73 2.51 -8.35
C LYS A 89 -10.48 2.12 -9.16
N ILE A 90 -9.28 2.50 -8.72
CA ILE A 90 -8.02 2.07 -9.35
C ILE A 90 -7.84 0.55 -9.23
N HIS A 91 -8.24 0.00 -8.08
CA HIS A 91 -8.27 -1.45 -7.85
C HIS A 91 -9.29 -2.15 -8.77
N ASP A 92 -10.50 -1.59 -8.88
CA ASP A 92 -11.58 -2.12 -9.74
C ASP A 92 -11.30 -2.00 -11.25
N SER A 93 -10.56 -0.96 -11.67
CA SER A 93 -10.21 -0.70 -13.07
C SER A 93 -9.27 -1.73 -13.71
N SER A 94 -8.82 -2.73 -12.94
CA SER A 94 -8.16 -3.95 -13.45
C SER A 94 -9.03 -4.73 -14.44
N LYS A 95 -10.35 -4.50 -14.46
CA LYS A 95 -11.28 -4.99 -15.49
C LYS A 95 -11.17 -4.17 -16.78
N LYS A 96 -10.16 -4.50 -17.60
CA LYS A 96 -9.95 -4.18 -19.03
C LYS A 96 -10.21 -2.74 -19.52
N THR A 97 -9.26 -2.28 -20.35
CA THR A 97 -9.47 -1.32 -21.46
C THR A 97 -9.80 0.13 -21.11
N ASP A 98 -8.97 0.79 -20.30
CA ASP A 98 -8.65 2.19 -20.61
C ASP A 98 -7.38 2.67 -19.92
N THR A 99 -6.21 2.36 -20.49
CA THR A 99 -4.94 2.97 -20.06
C THR A 99 -4.93 4.49 -20.25
N SER A 100 -5.85 5.03 -21.08
CA SER A 100 -6.02 6.47 -21.31
C SER A 100 -6.77 7.19 -20.18
N LYS A 101 -7.48 6.46 -19.30
CA LYS A 101 -8.19 7.00 -18.12
C LYS A 101 -7.49 6.72 -16.80
N ILE A 102 -6.26 6.21 -16.84
CA ILE A 102 -5.42 6.10 -15.64
C ILE A 102 -4.92 7.53 -15.32
N GLY A 103 -5.83 8.39 -14.86
CA GLY A 103 -5.50 9.70 -14.33
C GLY A 103 -4.72 9.59 -13.02
N LYS A 104 -4.08 10.71 -12.66
CA LYS A 104 -3.48 11.19 -11.39
C LYS A 104 -2.89 10.20 -10.36
N TYR A 105 -3.50 9.04 -10.11
CA TYR A 105 -3.15 8.12 -9.02
C TYR A 105 -2.84 6.67 -9.46
N GLY A 106 -3.12 6.29 -10.72
CA GLY A 106 -3.30 4.87 -11.06
C GLY A 106 -2.06 4.09 -11.57
N VAL A 107 -1.00 4.75 -12.04
CA VAL A 107 0.28 4.07 -12.38
C VAL A 107 1.22 4.12 -11.19
N GLY A 108 1.37 5.29 -10.56
CA GLY A 108 2.27 5.51 -9.43
C GLY A 108 1.98 4.64 -8.23
N PHE A 109 0.69 4.49 -7.84
CA PHE A 109 0.35 3.60 -6.74
C PHE A 109 0.68 2.12 -7.04
N ARG A 110 0.53 1.69 -8.31
CA ARG A 110 0.80 0.30 -8.71
C ARG A 110 2.29 -0.05 -8.69
N ALA A 111 3.18 0.94 -8.82
CA ALA A 111 4.61 0.72 -8.65
C ALA A 111 4.96 0.21 -7.24
N SER A 112 4.11 0.50 -6.23
CA SER A 112 4.26 -0.06 -4.87
C SER A 112 4.27 -1.59 -4.85
N TYR A 113 3.65 -2.24 -5.84
CA TYR A 113 3.63 -3.69 -5.96
C TYR A 113 4.97 -4.30 -6.38
N HIS A 114 5.97 -3.49 -6.76
CA HIS A 114 7.35 -3.99 -6.79
C HIS A 114 7.83 -4.39 -5.40
N VAL A 115 7.42 -3.64 -4.37
CA VAL A 115 7.89 -3.81 -2.99
C VAL A 115 7.05 -4.81 -2.20
N THR A 116 5.73 -4.78 -2.36
CA THR A 116 4.78 -5.49 -1.49
C THR A 116 3.62 -6.11 -2.26
N ASP A 117 2.95 -7.11 -1.68
CA ASP A 117 1.66 -7.60 -2.18
C ASP A 117 0.46 -6.97 -1.47
N THR A 118 0.69 -6.38 -0.29
CA THR A 118 -0.36 -5.87 0.60
C THR A 118 -0.03 -4.46 1.10
N PRO A 119 -0.09 -3.42 0.24
CA PRO A 119 0.09 -2.04 0.67
C PRO A 119 -0.87 -1.69 1.81
N ASN A 120 -0.38 -0.97 2.81
CA ASN A 120 -1.20 -0.39 3.88
C ASN A 120 -1.20 1.13 3.79
N ILE A 121 -2.33 1.75 4.09
CA ILE A 121 -2.51 3.20 4.05
C ILE A 121 -3.18 3.62 5.35
N LEU A 122 -2.45 4.36 6.19
CA LEU A 122 -2.98 4.95 7.42
C LEU A 122 -3.19 6.44 7.17
N SER A 123 -4.43 6.91 7.23
CA SER A 123 -4.76 8.34 7.12
C SER A 123 -6.06 8.68 7.85
N GLY A 124 -6.03 9.70 8.69
CA GLY A 124 -7.15 10.04 9.56
C GLY A 124 -7.51 8.85 10.47
N PRO A 125 -8.80 8.48 10.60
CA PRO A 125 -9.21 7.34 11.41
C PRO A 125 -9.05 6.00 10.68
N ASN A 126 -8.62 6.00 9.41
CA ASN A 126 -8.70 4.84 8.54
C ASN A 126 -7.34 4.17 8.35
N LEU A 127 -7.29 2.86 8.59
CA LEU A 127 -6.23 1.97 8.10
C LEU A 127 -6.80 1.09 7.00
N VAL A 128 -6.33 1.31 5.77
CA VAL A 128 -6.67 0.48 4.60
C VAL A 128 -5.56 -0.53 4.35
N ILE A 129 -5.93 -1.78 4.13
CA ILE A 129 -5.02 -2.87 3.76
C ILE A 129 -5.53 -3.45 2.45
N LEU A 130 -4.74 -3.34 1.38
CA LEU A 130 -5.11 -3.89 0.08
C LEU A 130 -4.72 -5.37 -0.04
N ASP A 131 -5.56 -6.11 -0.75
CA ASP A 131 -5.46 -7.56 -0.96
C ASP A 131 -5.82 -7.92 -2.40
N PRO A 132 -5.06 -7.47 -3.42
CA PRO A 132 -5.37 -7.78 -4.81
C PRO A 132 -5.31 -9.27 -5.16
N GLN A 133 -4.75 -10.09 -4.27
CA GLN A 133 -4.71 -11.54 -4.42
C GLN A 133 -5.97 -12.22 -3.88
N HIS A 134 -6.80 -11.53 -3.10
CA HIS A 134 -7.95 -12.10 -2.40
C HIS A 134 -7.57 -13.23 -1.42
N ASP A 135 -6.42 -13.11 -0.75
CA ASP A 135 -5.96 -14.11 0.20
C ASP A 135 -6.71 -14.03 1.55
N PHE A 136 -7.26 -12.87 1.89
CA PHE A 136 -8.01 -12.67 3.14
C PHE A 136 -9.28 -11.81 3.01
N THR A 137 -9.54 -11.21 1.86
CA THR A 137 -10.81 -10.53 1.57
C THR A 137 -11.33 -10.83 0.16
N GLU A 138 -12.63 -11.06 0.02
CA GLU A 138 -13.26 -11.17 -1.31
C GLU A 138 -13.33 -9.80 -2.03
N SER A 139 -13.29 -8.69 -1.28
CA SER A 139 -13.36 -7.33 -1.80
C SER A 139 -12.04 -6.79 -2.37
N GLY A 140 -10.93 -7.49 -2.18
CA GLY A 140 -9.61 -7.03 -2.64
C GLY A 140 -8.92 -6.05 -1.68
N GLY A 141 -9.43 -5.92 -0.46
CA GLY A 141 -8.90 -5.10 0.62
C GLY A 141 -9.93 -4.86 1.74
N ILE A 142 -9.46 -4.32 2.85
CA ILE A 142 -10.26 -3.96 4.03
C ILE A 142 -9.92 -2.54 4.50
N GLN A 143 -10.90 -1.85 5.09
CA GLN A 143 -10.74 -0.56 5.77
C GLN A 143 -11.13 -0.74 7.24
N LEU A 144 -10.22 -0.40 8.14
CA LEU A 144 -10.35 -0.53 9.59
C LEU A 144 -10.41 0.86 10.22
N ASN A 145 -11.25 1.04 11.25
CA ASN A 145 -11.31 2.30 11.98
C ASN A 145 -10.41 2.25 13.21
N ILE A 146 -9.20 2.80 13.09
CA ILE A 146 -8.20 2.77 14.17
C ILE A 146 -8.51 3.72 15.32
N GLU A 147 -9.43 4.67 15.16
CA GLU A 147 -9.86 5.51 16.28
C GLU A 147 -10.71 4.68 17.27
N LYS A 148 -11.55 3.79 16.75
CA LYS A 148 -12.50 2.98 17.53
C LYS A 148 -11.98 1.59 17.89
N GLU A 149 -11.17 0.99 17.04
CA GLU A 149 -10.82 -0.44 17.09
C GLU A 149 -9.31 -0.68 17.27
N TRP A 150 -8.55 0.33 17.75
CA TRP A 150 -7.10 0.24 17.87
C TRP A 150 -6.61 -0.94 18.71
N GLU A 151 -7.34 -1.33 19.77
CA GLU A 151 -6.94 -2.47 20.62
C GLU A 151 -7.01 -3.79 19.85
N THR A 152 -8.04 -3.98 19.03
CA THR A 152 -8.24 -5.15 18.18
C THR A 152 -7.12 -5.29 17.14
N TYR A 153 -6.62 -4.15 16.64
CA TYR A 153 -5.62 -4.09 15.59
C TYR A 153 -4.27 -3.55 16.08
N ARG A 154 -3.98 -3.75 17.37
CA ARG A 154 -2.80 -3.17 18.02
C ARG A 154 -1.50 -3.53 17.30
N ASP A 155 -1.37 -4.79 16.86
CA ASP A 155 -0.14 -5.24 16.21
C ASP A 155 0.04 -4.55 14.85
N HIS A 156 -1.04 -4.25 14.11
CA HIS A 156 -0.94 -3.41 12.91
C HIS A 156 -0.40 -2.01 13.25
N LEU A 157 -0.84 -1.40 14.36
CA LEU A 157 -0.40 -0.06 14.75
C LEU A 157 1.07 0.00 15.19
N THR A 158 1.61 -1.07 15.78
CA THR A 158 3.05 -1.14 16.11
C THR A 158 3.94 -0.91 14.88
N THR A 159 3.46 -1.33 13.70
CA THR A 159 4.20 -1.15 12.45
C THR A 159 4.32 0.31 11.99
N PHE A 160 3.54 1.21 12.56
CA PHE A 160 3.57 2.64 12.28
C PHE A 160 4.23 3.46 13.41
N GLU A 161 4.68 2.83 14.50
CA GLU A 161 5.07 3.52 15.75
C GLU A 161 6.22 4.53 15.58
N SER A 162 7.04 4.39 14.54
CA SER A 162 8.10 5.36 14.21
C SER A 162 7.57 6.72 13.73
N LEU A 163 6.30 6.78 13.29
CA LEU A 163 5.63 7.96 12.75
C LEU A 163 4.29 8.26 13.45
N PHE A 164 3.66 7.25 14.06
CA PHE A 164 2.42 7.35 14.83
C PHE A 164 2.60 6.68 16.21
N PRO A 165 3.11 7.43 17.20
CA PRO A 165 3.46 6.88 18.51
C PRO A 165 2.28 6.26 19.24
N SER A 166 2.54 5.23 20.07
CA SER A 166 1.51 4.52 20.84
C SER A 166 0.72 5.38 21.82
N THR A 167 1.25 6.56 22.19
CA THR A 167 0.52 7.57 22.98
C THR A 167 -0.64 8.23 22.24
N ASP A 168 -0.70 8.12 20.92
CA ASP A 168 -1.75 8.69 20.06
C ASP A 168 -2.70 7.64 19.49
N TRP A 169 -2.52 6.37 19.82
CA TRP A 169 -3.48 5.33 19.43
C TRP A 169 -4.87 5.61 20.01
N GLY A 170 -5.91 5.26 19.25
CA GLY A 170 -7.29 5.65 19.54
C GLY A 170 -7.63 7.09 19.14
N LYS A 171 -6.72 7.79 18.44
CA LYS A 171 -6.98 9.07 17.78
C LYS A 171 -6.83 8.92 16.26
N ALA A 172 -7.48 9.80 15.50
CA ALA A 172 -7.23 9.92 14.07
C ALA A 172 -5.81 10.45 13.79
N PHE A 173 -5.07 9.77 12.90
CA PHE A 173 -3.74 10.18 12.46
C PHE A 173 -3.81 11.41 11.56
N GLN A 174 -3.09 12.48 11.92
CA GLN A 174 -3.07 13.75 11.17
C GLN A 174 -1.98 13.72 10.09
N GLY A 175 -2.25 13.00 9.02
CA GLY A 175 -1.38 12.85 7.86
C GLY A 175 -1.68 11.54 7.14
N THR A 176 -0.78 11.13 6.23
CA THR A 176 -0.88 9.87 5.50
C THR A 176 0.42 9.10 5.59
N ILE A 177 0.34 7.80 5.94
CA ILE A 177 1.46 6.86 5.84
C ILE A 177 1.10 5.73 4.90
N PHE A 178 1.85 5.60 3.81
CA PHE A 178 1.91 4.38 3.02
C PHE A 178 2.94 3.45 3.63
N ARG A 179 2.52 2.25 4.03
CA ARG A 179 3.40 1.19 4.50
C ARG A 179 3.43 0.06 3.47
N LEU A 180 4.63 -0.24 2.98
CA LEU A 180 4.89 -1.29 1.99
C LEU A 180 5.72 -2.39 2.65
N PRO A 181 5.10 -3.40 3.32
CA PRO A 181 5.83 -4.51 3.90
C PRO A 181 6.54 -5.30 2.81
N LEU A 182 7.84 -5.57 3.00
CA LEU A 182 8.67 -6.14 1.94
C LEU A 182 8.21 -7.56 1.59
N ARG A 183 8.13 -7.86 0.29
CA ARG A 183 7.83 -9.22 -0.19
C ARG A 183 8.96 -10.17 0.20
N THR A 184 8.66 -11.12 1.08
CA THR A 184 9.60 -12.14 1.58
C THR A 184 9.47 -13.48 0.86
N THR A 185 8.38 -13.70 0.13
CA THR A 185 8.10 -14.92 -0.64
C THR A 185 7.46 -14.57 -1.98
N GLU A 186 7.62 -15.42 -2.99
CA GLU A 186 6.98 -15.24 -4.29
C GLU A 186 5.44 -15.18 -4.19
N SER A 187 4.80 -14.45 -5.11
CA SER A 187 3.35 -14.25 -5.14
C SER A 187 2.78 -14.31 -6.56
N ARG A 188 1.44 -14.26 -6.68
CA ARG A 188 0.76 -14.13 -7.99
C ARG A 188 1.01 -12.77 -8.65
N ILE A 189 1.59 -11.80 -7.93
CA ILE A 189 1.93 -10.48 -8.45
C ILE A 189 3.36 -10.47 -8.97
N SER A 190 4.32 -10.93 -8.16
CA SER A 190 5.75 -10.90 -8.51
C SER A 190 6.52 -12.04 -7.83
N ASN A 191 7.55 -12.52 -8.52
CA ASN A 191 8.49 -13.51 -7.98
C ASN A 191 9.71 -12.84 -7.32
N GLU A 192 9.82 -11.51 -7.40
CA GLU A 192 10.94 -10.76 -6.84
C GLU A 192 10.78 -10.54 -5.34
N ILE A 193 11.71 -11.11 -4.56
CA ILE A 193 11.84 -10.87 -3.12
C ILE A 193 12.57 -9.54 -2.90
N VAL A 194 12.10 -8.75 -1.94
CA VAL A 194 12.68 -7.44 -1.64
C VAL A 194 13.32 -7.47 -0.27
N THR A 195 14.61 -7.14 -0.22
CA THR A 195 15.37 -7.07 1.04
C THR A 195 15.45 -5.63 1.55
N PRO A 196 15.71 -5.42 2.85
CA PRO A 196 16.02 -4.10 3.38
C PRO A 196 17.19 -3.42 2.66
N GLU A 197 18.18 -4.18 2.21
CA GLU A 197 19.34 -3.69 1.46
C GLU A 197 18.93 -3.13 0.10
N THR A 198 18.01 -3.80 -0.60
CA THR A 198 17.44 -3.30 -1.86
C THR A 198 16.77 -1.94 -1.67
N ILE A 199 15.96 -1.79 -0.62
CA ILE A 199 15.32 -0.49 -0.31
C ILE A 199 16.35 0.55 0.15
N SER A 200 17.34 0.14 0.94
CA SER A 200 18.40 1.04 1.39
C SER A 200 19.19 1.61 0.20
N ASN A 201 19.52 0.78 -0.78
CA ASN A 201 20.20 1.20 -2.00
C ASN A 201 19.30 2.14 -2.82
N LEU A 202 18.02 1.81 -2.97
CA LEU A 202 17.05 2.67 -3.65
C LEU A 202 16.96 4.07 -3.03
N LEU A 203 16.89 4.15 -1.69
CA LEU A 203 16.88 5.43 -0.97
C LEU A 203 18.21 6.19 -1.14
N ASN A 204 19.34 5.50 -1.07
CA ASN A 204 20.66 6.11 -1.28
C ASN A 204 20.82 6.64 -2.71
N ASP A 205 20.33 5.92 -3.72
CA ASP A 205 20.38 6.35 -5.11
C ASP A 205 19.42 7.51 -5.39
N PHE A 206 18.35 7.65 -4.62
CA PHE A 206 17.39 8.74 -4.76
C PHE A 206 17.92 10.09 -4.23
N VAL A 207 18.76 10.07 -3.21
CA VAL A 207 19.34 11.30 -2.60
C VAL A 207 20.66 11.74 -3.25
N ARG A 208 21.16 11.00 -4.23
CA ARG A 208 22.32 11.36 -5.05
C ARG A 208 21.93 12.29 -6.18
#